data_AF-A0A4P7S4Q3-F1
#
_entry.id   AF-A0A4P7S4Q3-F1
#
_cell.length_a   1.000
_cell.length_b   1.000
_cell.length_c   1.000
_cell.angle_alpha   90.00
_cell.angle_beta   90.00
_cell.angle_gamma   90.00
#
_symmetry.space_group_name_H-M   'P 1'
#
loop_
_entity.id
_entity.type
_entity.pdbx_description
1 polymer ?
#
loop_
_entity_poly.entity_id
_entity_poly.type
_entity_poly.pdbx_seq_one_letter_code
_entity_poly.pdbx_strand_id
1 'polypeptide(L)'
;MIAATFGAEAGDDPWIGDYVAPARPAPVIVSDGRGGSRRWLRPKLWGVPPPPQGTEPVTHVRNLTSPFWIGTLRHAELRCLIPATAFAYWSGADGARRQHWFWVPSQPIFAFAGVVRQGEDWPCFAMLTTDANRLVGHHQPKAMPVILHRDDHATWLCGEWRAAEALAVPFPGQSMAVGEAPPV
;
A
#
# COMPACT_ATOMS: atom_id res chain seq x y z
N MET A 1 -11.17 2.60 -14.39
CA MET A 1 -10.97 1.16 -14.07
C MET A 1 -9.56 0.98 -13.52
N ILE A 2 -9.39 0.34 -12.35
CA ILE A 2 -8.09 0.17 -11.67
C ILE A 2 -7.05 -0.43 -12.61
N ALA A 3 -7.38 -1.54 -13.27
CA ALA A 3 -6.49 -2.24 -14.20
C ALA A 3 -5.89 -1.32 -15.28
N ALA A 4 -6.71 -0.46 -15.90
CA ALA A 4 -6.26 0.48 -16.92
C ALA A 4 -5.29 1.54 -16.35
N THR A 5 -5.54 2.05 -15.14
CA THR A 5 -4.65 3.03 -14.47
C THR A 5 -3.22 2.49 -14.30
N PHE A 6 -3.10 1.20 -13.97
CA PHE A 6 -1.82 0.57 -13.68
C PHE A 6 -1.22 -0.21 -14.85
N GLY A 7 -1.89 -0.24 -16.01
CA GLY A 7 -1.48 -1.06 -17.16
C GLY A 7 -1.46 -2.55 -16.83
N ALA A 8 -2.45 -3.00 -16.05
CA ALA A 8 -2.55 -4.37 -15.57
C ALA A 8 -3.69 -5.12 -16.27
N GLU A 9 -3.54 -6.43 -16.39
CA GLU A 9 -4.58 -7.35 -16.83
C GLU A 9 -5.56 -7.61 -15.67
N ALA A 10 -6.84 -7.29 -15.88
CA ALA A 10 -7.88 -7.46 -14.86
C ALA A 10 -8.16 -8.94 -14.54
N GLY A 11 -8.19 -9.81 -15.56
CA GLY A 11 -8.69 -11.18 -15.42
C GLY A 11 -10.12 -11.19 -14.87
N ASP A 12 -10.43 -12.17 -14.01
CA ASP A 12 -11.72 -12.33 -13.32
C ASP A 12 -11.73 -11.66 -11.94
N ASP A 13 -11.03 -10.54 -11.77
CA ASP A 13 -11.02 -9.81 -10.50
C ASP A 13 -12.46 -9.37 -10.11
N PRO A 14 -12.98 -9.78 -8.94
CA PRO A 14 -14.37 -9.56 -8.57
C PRO A 14 -14.63 -8.18 -7.95
N TRP A 15 -13.65 -7.28 -7.93
CA TRP A 15 -13.77 -6.01 -7.22
C TRP A 15 -14.73 -5.05 -7.92
N ILE A 16 -15.85 -4.75 -7.25
CA ILE A 16 -16.89 -3.84 -7.75
C ILE A 16 -16.80 -2.42 -7.17
N GLY A 17 -15.83 -2.16 -6.28
CA GLY A 17 -15.66 -0.89 -5.57
C GLY A 17 -16.30 -0.90 -4.18
N ASP A 18 -15.48 -0.67 -3.15
CA ASP A 18 -15.87 -0.44 -1.75
C ASP A 18 -14.66 0.11 -0.96
N TYR A 19 -14.78 0.27 0.35
CA TYR A 19 -13.63 0.50 1.23
C TYR A 19 -12.81 -0.77 1.44
N VAL A 20 -11.51 -0.58 1.65
CA VAL A 20 -10.55 -1.65 1.96
C VAL A 20 -10.22 -1.61 3.46
N ALA A 21 -10.25 -2.77 4.12
CA ALA A 21 -9.98 -2.90 5.55
C ALA A 21 -9.17 -4.17 5.85
N PRO A 22 -8.44 -4.22 6.98
CA PRO A 22 -7.76 -5.43 7.44
C PRO A 22 -8.68 -6.66 7.47
N ALA A 23 -8.08 -7.84 7.26
CA ALA A 23 -8.76 -9.14 7.19
C ALA A 23 -9.82 -9.25 6.08
N ARG A 24 -9.79 -8.36 5.06
CA ARG A 24 -10.64 -8.46 3.88
C ARG A 24 -9.81 -8.55 2.59
N PRO A 25 -10.34 -9.19 1.53
CA PRO A 25 -9.74 -9.14 0.22
C PRO A 25 -9.71 -7.70 -0.33
N ALA A 26 -8.62 -7.34 -1.00
CA ALA A 26 -8.49 -6.09 -1.71
C ALA A 26 -7.76 -6.31 -3.05
N PRO A 27 -8.09 -5.52 -4.09
CA PRO A 27 -7.38 -5.58 -5.35
C PRO A 27 -5.95 -5.07 -5.15
N VAL A 28 -4.95 -5.83 -5.60
CA VAL A 28 -3.56 -5.35 -5.68
C VAL A 28 -3.00 -5.60 -7.07
N ILE A 29 -2.02 -4.78 -7.46
CA ILE A 29 -1.28 -4.97 -8.70
C ILE A 29 0.00 -5.75 -8.37
N VAL A 30 0.17 -6.90 -8.99
CA VAL A 30 1.39 -7.71 -8.94
C VAL A 30 2.06 -7.72 -10.32
N SER A 31 3.33 -8.13 -10.37
CA SER A 31 4.09 -8.26 -11.62
C SER A 31 4.79 -9.60 -11.72
N ASP A 32 5.35 -9.89 -12.88
CA ASP A 32 6.26 -11.01 -13.15
C ASP A 32 7.64 -10.85 -12.48
N GLY A 33 7.87 -9.73 -11.78
CA GLY A 33 9.06 -9.49 -10.99
C GLY A 33 10.21 -8.90 -11.80
N ARG A 34 11.45 -9.26 -11.45
CA ARG A 34 12.64 -8.57 -11.94
C ARG A 34 12.78 -8.65 -13.46
N GLY A 35 12.94 -7.49 -14.11
CA GLY A 35 13.07 -7.40 -15.58
C GLY A 35 11.76 -7.65 -16.35
N GLY A 36 10.68 -7.93 -15.63
CA GLY A 36 9.36 -8.13 -16.17
C GLY A 36 8.62 -6.81 -16.44
N SER A 37 7.56 -6.89 -17.25
CA SER A 37 6.73 -5.73 -17.62
C SER A 37 5.24 -6.00 -17.48
N ARG A 38 4.85 -7.27 -17.27
CA ARG A 38 3.44 -7.66 -17.18
C ARG A 38 2.93 -7.41 -15.78
N ARG A 39 1.70 -6.94 -15.69
CA ARG A 39 1.03 -6.62 -14.43
C ARG A 39 -0.34 -7.25 -14.40
N TRP A 40 -0.75 -7.69 -13.22
CA TRP A 40 -2.06 -8.29 -13.01
C TRP A 40 -2.76 -7.64 -11.83
N LEU A 41 -4.04 -7.36 -12.00
CA LEU A 41 -4.94 -7.08 -10.89
C LEU A 41 -5.31 -8.43 -10.26
N ARG A 42 -4.95 -8.63 -9.01
CA ARG A 42 -5.28 -9.86 -8.28
C ARG A 42 -5.75 -9.51 -6.88
N PRO A 43 -6.87 -10.08 -6.42
CA PRO A 43 -7.28 -9.87 -5.05
C PRO A 43 -6.33 -10.61 -4.10
N LYS A 44 -6.04 -9.99 -2.96
CA LYS A 44 -5.19 -10.51 -1.87
C LYS A 44 -5.81 -10.16 -0.53
N LEU A 45 -5.61 -11.00 0.49
CA LEU A 45 -6.11 -10.73 1.85
C LEU A 45 -5.22 -9.70 2.55
N TRP A 46 -5.78 -8.62 3.10
CA TRP A 46 -4.97 -7.65 3.85
C TRP A 46 -4.64 -8.17 5.26
N GLY A 47 -3.39 -8.54 5.48
CA GLY A 47 -2.89 -9.08 6.74
C GLY A 47 -2.07 -10.34 6.50
N VAL A 48 -0.76 -10.23 6.68
CA VAL A 48 0.16 -11.36 6.56
C VAL A 48 0.20 -12.11 7.90
N PRO A 49 0.22 -13.46 7.91
CA PRO A 49 0.36 -14.21 9.15
C PRO A 49 1.55 -13.73 10.00
N PRO A 50 1.39 -13.64 11.33
CA PRO A 50 2.44 -13.13 12.19
C PRO A 50 3.71 -13.99 12.15
N PRO A 51 4.88 -13.44 12.57
CA PRO A 51 6.03 -14.26 12.93
C PRO A 51 5.67 -15.22 14.08
N PRO A 52 6.46 -16.27 14.36
CA PRO A 52 6.13 -17.29 15.35
C PRO A 52 5.76 -16.78 16.76
N GLN A 53 6.29 -15.62 17.16
CA GLN A 53 6.00 -14.99 18.46
C GLN A 53 4.88 -13.94 18.42
N GLY A 54 4.29 -13.67 17.25
CA GLY A 54 3.18 -12.73 17.09
C GLY A 54 1.83 -13.44 17.09
N THR A 55 0.79 -12.73 17.52
CA THR A 55 -0.58 -13.26 17.57
C THR A 55 -1.50 -12.63 16.53
N GLU A 56 -1.18 -11.42 16.06
CA GLU A 56 -2.04 -10.64 15.16
C GLU A 56 -1.48 -10.59 13.73
N PRO A 57 -2.34 -10.66 12.69
CA PRO A 57 -1.92 -10.45 11.31
C PRO A 57 -1.20 -9.10 11.12
N VAL A 58 -0.07 -9.14 10.43
CA VAL A 58 0.72 -7.94 10.14
C VAL A 58 0.16 -7.25 8.91
N THR A 59 -0.45 -6.09 9.12
CA THR A 59 -1.06 -5.26 8.07
C THR A 59 -0.11 -4.22 7.49
N HIS A 60 0.94 -3.86 8.24
CA HIS A 60 1.88 -2.81 7.89
C HIS A 60 3.34 -3.24 8.08
N VAL A 61 4.21 -2.82 7.15
CA VAL A 61 5.65 -3.05 7.21
C VAL A 61 6.35 -1.71 7.45
N ARG A 62 7.02 -1.57 8.60
CA ARG A 62 7.75 -0.35 8.97
C ARG A 62 9.27 -0.57 9.02
N ASN A 63 9.71 -1.68 9.61
CA ASN A 63 11.12 -2.03 9.65
C ASN A 63 11.51 -2.88 8.43
N LEU A 64 12.04 -2.22 7.39
CA LEU A 64 12.41 -2.85 6.12
C LEU A 64 13.64 -3.78 6.23
N THR A 65 14.48 -3.59 7.26
CA THR A 65 15.65 -4.45 7.52
C THR A 65 15.34 -5.64 8.43
N SER A 66 14.08 -5.77 8.89
CA SER A 66 13.64 -6.89 9.72
C SER A 66 13.95 -8.22 9.04
N PRO A 67 14.57 -9.21 9.74
CA PRO A 67 14.78 -10.55 9.21
C PRO A 67 13.48 -11.21 8.74
N PHE A 68 12.36 -10.85 9.40
CA PHE A 68 11.05 -11.32 8.98
C PHE A 68 10.72 -10.83 7.56
N TRP A 69 11.03 -9.58 7.18
CA TRP A 69 10.58 -8.96 5.93
C TRP A 69 11.62 -8.89 4.81
N ILE A 70 12.90 -8.78 5.15
CA ILE A 70 13.97 -8.42 4.20
C ILE A 70 14.08 -9.40 3.03
N GLY A 71 13.81 -10.69 3.25
CA GLY A 71 13.73 -11.68 2.17
C GLY A 71 12.63 -11.34 1.16
N THR A 72 11.40 -11.13 1.63
CA THR A 72 10.26 -10.75 0.79
C THR A 72 10.50 -9.44 0.05
N LEU A 73 11.06 -8.44 0.73
CA LEU A 73 11.33 -7.13 0.14
C LEU A 73 12.37 -7.20 -1.01
N ARG A 74 13.36 -8.09 -0.90
CA ARG A 74 14.39 -8.28 -1.92
C ARG A 74 13.91 -9.01 -3.18
N HIS A 75 12.81 -9.73 -3.08
CA HIS A 75 12.19 -10.48 -4.17
C HIS A 75 11.14 -9.62 -4.88
N ALA A 76 11.44 -9.25 -6.11
CA ALA A 76 10.64 -8.32 -6.90
C ALA A 76 9.20 -8.82 -7.11
N GLU A 77 9.08 -10.11 -7.39
CA GLU A 77 7.86 -10.89 -7.56
C GLU A 77 6.97 -10.92 -6.31
N LEU A 78 7.50 -10.57 -5.13
CA LEU A 78 6.77 -10.49 -3.86
C LEU A 78 6.40 -9.05 -3.48
N ARG A 79 6.58 -8.08 -4.38
CA ARG A 79 6.11 -6.69 -4.19
C ARG A 79 4.82 -6.46 -4.97
N CYS A 80 3.98 -5.58 -4.45
CA CYS A 80 2.74 -5.17 -5.09
C CYS A 80 2.51 -3.67 -4.98
N LEU A 81 1.63 -3.16 -5.83
CA LEU A 81 0.98 -1.85 -5.64
C LEU A 81 -0.39 -2.08 -5.03
N ILE A 82 -0.78 -1.25 -4.08
CA ILE A 82 -2.11 -1.28 -3.46
C ILE A 82 -2.86 -0.03 -3.94
N PRO A 83 -3.76 -0.15 -4.92
CA PRO A 83 -4.54 0.97 -5.44
C PRO A 83 -5.44 1.60 -4.36
N ALA A 84 -5.50 2.93 -4.35
CA ALA A 84 -6.41 3.68 -3.49
C ALA A 84 -6.83 5.00 -4.15
N THR A 85 -8.02 5.48 -3.81
CA THR A 85 -8.51 6.84 -4.14
C THR A 85 -8.32 7.81 -2.98
N ALA A 86 -8.35 7.29 -1.74
CA ALA A 86 -8.05 8.01 -0.51
C ALA A 86 -7.73 7.02 0.62
N PHE A 87 -7.19 7.52 1.72
CA PHE A 87 -7.04 6.80 2.98
C PHE A 87 -7.40 7.68 4.17
N ALA A 88 -7.73 7.08 5.32
CA ALA A 88 -8.19 7.83 6.47
C ALA A 88 -7.42 7.50 7.76
N TYR A 89 -7.25 8.52 8.59
CA TYR A 89 -6.86 8.35 9.99
C TYR A 89 -7.90 8.97 10.92
N TRP A 90 -8.13 8.32 12.06
CA TRP A 90 -8.89 8.89 13.15
C TRP A 90 -7.99 9.80 13.99
N SER A 91 -8.35 11.07 14.15
CA SER A 91 -7.63 12.02 15.00
C SER A 91 -8.57 12.99 15.70
N GLY A 92 -8.08 13.70 16.72
CA GLY A 92 -8.85 14.61 17.55
C GLY A 92 -8.79 14.25 19.03
N ALA A 93 -9.24 15.15 19.88
CA ALA A 93 -9.35 14.91 21.32
C ALA A 93 -10.42 13.85 21.63
N ASP A 94 -10.37 13.28 22.83
CA ASP A 94 -11.38 12.36 23.31
C ASP A 94 -12.77 13.01 23.26
N GLY A 95 -13.76 12.29 22.70
CA GLY A 95 -15.11 12.81 22.46
C GLY A 95 -15.27 13.65 21.18
N ALA A 96 -14.19 14.03 20.49
CA ALA A 96 -14.21 14.80 19.25
C ALA A 96 -13.43 14.11 18.10
N ARG A 97 -13.21 12.80 18.21
CA ARG A 97 -12.42 12.02 17.25
C ARG A 97 -13.19 11.88 15.94
N ARG A 98 -12.59 12.30 14.83
CA ARG A 98 -13.16 12.23 13.47
C ARG A 98 -12.19 11.61 12.48
N GLN A 99 -12.71 11.15 11.36
CA GLN A 99 -11.89 10.70 10.24
C GLN A 99 -11.36 11.90 9.46
N HIS A 100 -10.08 11.83 9.13
CA HIS A 100 -9.43 12.74 8.20
C HIS A 100 -9.01 11.93 6.99
N TRP A 101 -9.57 12.27 5.84
CA TRP A 101 -9.34 11.61 4.57
C TRP A 101 -8.26 12.33 3.80
N PHE A 102 -7.29 11.58 3.29
CA PHE A 102 -6.14 12.07 2.54
C PHE A 102 -6.14 11.48 1.13
N TRP A 103 -5.82 12.30 0.13
CA TRP A 103 -5.71 11.87 -1.26
C TRP A 103 -4.65 12.69 -2.01
N VAL A 104 -4.37 12.28 -3.25
CA VAL A 104 -3.44 12.94 -4.16
C VAL A 104 -4.24 13.54 -5.32
N PRO A 105 -4.51 14.86 -5.35
CA PRO A 105 -5.40 15.46 -6.35
C PRO A 105 -5.00 15.18 -7.81
N SER A 106 -3.70 15.10 -8.09
CA SER A 106 -3.19 14.81 -9.44
C SER A 106 -3.23 13.32 -9.83
N GLN A 107 -3.59 12.43 -8.89
CA GLN A 107 -3.65 10.99 -9.08
C GLN A 107 -4.97 10.45 -8.48
N PRO A 108 -6.10 10.52 -9.21
CA PRO A 108 -7.40 10.06 -8.72
C PRO A 108 -7.40 8.61 -8.22
N ILE A 109 -6.53 7.78 -8.79
CA ILE A 109 -6.16 6.47 -8.25
C ILE A 109 -4.64 6.45 -8.14
N PHE A 110 -4.11 6.47 -6.92
CA PHE A 110 -2.70 6.33 -6.61
C PHE A 110 -2.42 4.93 -6.03
N ALA A 111 -1.15 4.63 -5.75
CA ALA A 111 -0.77 3.36 -5.15
C ALA A 111 0.08 3.53 -3.90
N PHE A 112 -0.17 2.66 -2.92
CA PHE A 112 0.79 2.38 -1.87
C PHE A 112 1.77 1.29 -2.28
N ALA A 113 2.99 1.37 -1.76
CA ALA A 113 3.94 0.27 -1.80
C ALA A 113 3.48 -0.86 -0.86
N GLY A 114 3.44 -2.09 -1.36
CA GLY A 114 3.08 -3.27 -0.58
C GLY A 114 3.94 -4.47 -0.91
N VAL A 115 3.82 -5.49 -0.06
CA VAL A 115 4.40 -6.82 -0.27
C VAL A 115 3.33 -7.88 -0.19
N VAL A 116 3.52 -8.97 -0.92
CA VAL A 116 2.66 -10.15 -0.91
C VAL A 116 3.37 -11.34 -0.29
N ARG A 117 2.58 -12.21 0.33
CA ARG A 117 3.03 -13.52 0.81
C ARG A 117 1.97 -14.57 0.60
N GLN A 118 2.40 -15.82 0.53
CA GLN A 118 1.48 -16.93 0.64
C GLN A 118 1.05 -17.06 2.11
N GLY A 119 -0.26 -16.94 2.37
CA GLY A 119 -0.87 -17.39 3.62
C GLY A 119 -1.22 -18.88 3.55
N GLU A 120 -1.84 -19.39 4.61
CA GLU A 120 -2.24 -20.81 4.70
C GLU A 120 -3.23 -21.18 3.59
N ASP A 121 -4.35 -20.45 3.50
CA ASP A 121 -5.41 -20.71 2.52
C ASP A 121 -5.40 -19.73 1.34
N TRP A 122 -4.89 -18.52 1.57
CA TRP A 122 -5.00 -17.43 0.62
C TRP A 122 -3.75 -16.56 0.57
N PRO A 123 -3.37 -16.05 -0.61
CA PRO A 123 -2.27 -15.10 -0.68
C PRO A 123 -2.66 -13.76 -0.02
N CYS A 124 -1.78 -13.28 0.86
CA CYS A 124 -1.96 -12.08 1.67
C CYS A 124 -1.06 -10.93 1.21
N PHE A 125 -1.35 -9.72 1.68
CA PHE A 125 -0.47 -8.56 1.52
C PHE A 125 -0.35 -7.72 2.79
N ALA A 126 0.72 -6.94 2.85
CA ALA A 126 0.93 -5.90 3.85
C ALA A 126 1.41 -4.60 3.18
N MET A 127 1.00 -3.46 3.73
CA MET A 127 1.32 -2.14 3.20
C MET A 127 2.58 -1.57 3.87
N LEU A 128 3.48 -0.96 3.10
CA LEU A 128 4.63 -0.29 3.69
C LEU A 128 4.22 1.03 4.34
N THR A 129 4.93 1.39 5.40
CA THR A 129 4.79 2.67 6.10
C THR A 129 6.15 3.33 6.28
N THR A 130 6.13 4.65 6.29
CA THR A 130 7.29 5.52 6.51
C THR A 130 6.91 6.61 7.52
N ASP A 131 7.82 7.53 7.82
CA ASP A 131 7.51 8.66 8.70
C ASP A 131 6.44 9.56 8.08
N ALA A 132 5.61 10.19 8.91
CA ALA A 132 4.58 11.06 8.40
C ALA A 132 5.19 12.38 7.88
N ASN A 133 4.74 12.84 6.71
CA ASN A 133 4.99 14.21 6.28
C ASN A 133 4.24 15.22 7.17
N ARG A 134 4.43 16.53 6.97
CA ARG A 134 3.77 17.56 7.81
C ARG A 134 2.23 17.51 7.76
N LEU A 135 1.64 17.22 6.61
CA LEU A 135 0.18 17.18 6.43
C LEU A 135 -0.43 16.01 7.20
N VAL A 136 0.08 14.80 6.99
CA VAL A 136 -0.41 13.58 7.66
C VAL A 136 -0.03 13.61 9.14
N GLY A 137 1.20 14.07 9.46
CA GLY A 137 1.75 14.12 10.81
C GLY A 137 0.99 15.03 11.76
N HIS A 138 0.25 16.01 11.25
CA HIS A 138 -0.69 16.81 12.04
C HIS A 138 -1.81 15.96 12.66
N HIS A 139 -2.22 14.89 11.99
CA HIS A 139 -3.32 14.01 12.42
C HIS A 139 -2.83 12.65 12.95
N GLN A 140 -1.75 12.10 12.37
CA GLN A 140 -1.15 10.84 12.74
C GLN A 140 0.39 10.97 12.71
N PRO A 141 1.03 11.34 13.83
CA PRO A 141 2.47 11.62 13.86
C PRO A 141 3.34 10.35 13.75
N LYS A 142 2.78 9.16 13.97
CA LYS A 142 3.56 7.91 14.06
C LYS A 142 4.08 7.43 12.71
N ALA A 143 3.26 7.49 11.67
CA ALA A 143 3.59 6.98 10.34
C ALA A 143 2.56 7.41 9.31
N MET A 144 2.94 7.33 8.04
CA MET A 144 2.02 7.33 6.90
C MET A 144 2.31 6.15 5.97
N PRO A 145 1.36 5.74 5.11
CA PRO A 145 1.64 4.76 4.08
C PRO A 145 2.69 5.29 3.10
N VAL A 146 3.52 4.41 2.55
CA VAL A 146 4.41 4.76 1.44
C VAL A 146 3.57 4.89 0.18
N ILE A 147 3.30 6.12 -0.25
CA ILE A 147 2.64 6.41 -1.54
C ILE A 147 3.72 6.51 -2.61
N LEU A 148 3.52 5.83 -3.74
CA LEU A 148 4.46 5.86 -4.85
C LEU A 148 4.05 6.89 -5.90
N HIS A 149 5.02 7.56 -6.50
CA HIS A 149 4.76 8.29 -7.74
C HIS A 149 4.50 7.29 -8.88
N ARG A 150 3.68 7.71 -9.85
CA ARG A 150 3.33 6.88 -11.01
C ARG A 150 4.56 6.34 -11.75
N ASP A 151 5.60 7.16 -11.88
CA ASP A 151 6.82 6.82 -12.60
C ASP A 151 7.69 5.81 -11.83
N ASP A 152 7.50 5.71 -10.51
CA ASP A 152 8.25 4.80 -9.63
C ASP A 152 7.62 3.41 -9.53
N HIS A 153 6.42 3.20 -10.09
CA HIS A 153 5.72 1.91 -10.05
C HIS A 153 6.57 0.76 -10.62
N ALA A 154 7.28 0.99 -11.73
CA ALA A 154 8.13 -0.02 -12.33
C ALA A 154 9.38 -0.32 -11.48
N THR A 155 9.98 0.71 -10.89
CA THR A 155 11.10 0.57 -9.94
C THR A 155 10.68 -0.25 -8.73
N TRP A 156 9.50 0.03 -8.17
CA TRP A 156 8.96 -0.73 -7.04
C TRP A 156 8.62 -2.17 -7.41
N LEU A 157 7.97 -2.44 -8.55
CA LEU A 157 7.56 -3.80 -8.91
C LEU A 157 8.74 -4.65 -9.39
N CYS A 158 9.60 -4.11 -10.25
CA CYS A 158 10.56 -4.90 -11.03
C CYS A 158 12.03 -4.54 -10.74
N GLY A 159 12.30 -3.40 -10.08
CA GLY A 159 13.66 -2.92 -9.84
C GLY A 159 14.42 -3.64 -8.73
N GLU A 160 15.74 -3.42 -8.66
CA GLU A 160 16.57 -3.90 -7.56
C GLU A 160 16.08 -3.39 -6.20
N TRP A 161 16.29 -4.17 -5.13
CA TRP A 161 15.89 -3.78 -3.79
C TRP A 161 16.44 -2.41 -3.38
N ARG A 162 17.71 -2.13 -3.66
CA ARG A 162 18.33 -0.84 -3.30
C ARG A 162 17.60 0.37 -3.91
N ALA A 163 17.12 0.24 -5.15
CA ALA A 163 16.38 1.31 -5.80
C ALA A 163 14.95 1.41 -5.25
N ALA A 164 14.30 0.27 -5.00
CA ALA A 164 12.94 0.24 -4.45
C ALA A 164 12.86 0.71 -2.99
N GLU A 165 13.85 0.36 -2.15
CA GLU A 165 13.94 0.80 -0.75
C GLU A 165 14.04 2.32 -0.65
N ALA A 166 14.75 2.97 -1.59
CA ALA A 166 14.88 4.42 -1.65
C ALA A 166 13.53 5.14 -1.89
N LEU A 167 12.51 4.43 -2.38
CA LEU A 167 11.16 4.96 -2.57
C LEU A 167 10.34 4.97 -1.27
N ALA A 168 10.79 4.29 -0.21
CA ALA A 168 10.07 4.18 1.06
C ALA A 168 10.19 5.44 1.93
N VAL A 169 9.97 6.61 1.33
CA VAL A 169 10.08 7.93 1.94
C VAL A 169 8.71 8.62 2.01
N PRO A 170 8.52 9.63 2.89
CA PRO A 170 7.24 10.33 3.00
C PRO A 170 6.89 11.03 1.68
N PHE A 171 5.67 10.82 1.19
CA PHE A 171 5.19 11.49 -0.02
C PHE A 171 5.10 13.01 0.21
N PRO A 172 5.37 13.86 -0.81
CA PRO A 172 5.33 15.32 -0.63
C PRO A 172 3.94 15.81 -0.19
N GLY A 173 3.86 16.37 1.02
CA GLY A 173 2.58 16.79 1.62
C GLY A 173 1.90 17.92 0.84
N GLN A 174 2.66 18.77 0.14
CA GLN A 174 2.12 19.81 -0.74
C GLN A 174 1.41 19.26 -1.99
N SER A 175 1.65 18.00 -2.34
CA SER A 175 0.99 17.30 -3.45
C SER A 175 -0.22 16.49 -2.98
N MET A 176 -0.59 16.61 -1.71
CA MET A 176 -1.70 15.92 -1.08
C MET A 176 -2.76 16.90 -0.60
N ALA A 177 -3.97 16.41 -0.41
CA ALA A 177 -5.07 17.15 0.21
C ALA A 177 -5.67 16.35 1.36
N VAL A 178 -6.39 17.04 2.26
CA VAL A 178 -7.08 16.46 3.41
C VAL A 178 -8.49 17.04 3.55
N GLY A 179 -9.44 16.22 4.01
CA GLY A 179 -10.84 16.59 4.18
C GLY A 179 -11.58 15.68 5.15
N GLU A 180 -12.85 15.99 5.44
CA GLU A 180 -13.71 15.22 6.35
C GLU A 180 -14.41 14.03 5.67
N ALA A 181 -14.37 13.97 4.34
CA ALA A 181 -14.91 12.90 3.50
C ALA A 181 -13.91 12.56 2.37
N PRO A 182 -13.96 11.34 1.81
CA PRO A 182 -13.15 10.99 0.63
C PRO A 182 -13.57 11.84 -0.59
N PRO A 183 -12.67 12.03 -1.56
CA PRO A 183 -13.02 12.69 -2.82
C PRO A 183 -14.08 11.87 -3.58
N VAL A 184 -14.97 12.59 -4.27
CA VAL A 184 -16.01 12.02 -5.15
C VAL A 184 -15.40 11.54 -6.47
#